data_AF-A0A0P7Z6K1-F1
#
_entry.id   AF-A0A0P7Z6K1-F1
#
_cell.length_a   1.000
_cell.length_b   1.000
_cell.length_c   1.000
_cell.angle_alpha   90.00
_cell.angle_beta   90.00
_cell.angle_gamma   90.00
#
_symmetry.space_group_name_H-M   'P 1'
#
loop_
_entity.id
_entity.type
_entity.pdbx_description
1 polymer ?
#
loop_
_entity_poly.entity_id
_entity_poly.type
_entity_poly.pdbx_seq_one_letter_code
_entity_poly.pdbx_strand_id
1 'polypeptide(L)'
;MSTARDICQDLEKNCQLEIAHLVKTDGEVGATFHLEPNHNPRSGEPAQTWFALTKSGGESIALDECDCQLEVFRGGDRTQAIATPSLAAISAEGYEDIPGAEVIFPEAGVYDLVLTGSPQNTADFEPFSLSYEVTVRPGRAARESTSETETSETETSETQPITSEEGVDETTGLVSPGVWGAIAVVGVVVLAGWAWKRLRSQ
;
A
#
# COMPACT_ATOMS: atom_id res chain seq x y z
N MET A 1 2.53 25.86 -23.12
CA MET A 1 1.57 25.10 -22.28
C MET A 1 2.08 23.68 -22.26
N SER A 2 2.68 23.28 -21.14
CA SER A 2 3.25 21.96 -20.94
C SER A 2 2.16 21.10 -20.32
N THR A 3 1.79 20.01 -20.98
CA THR A 3 0.78 19.08 -20.47
C THR A 3 1.39 18.27 -19.34
N ALA A 4 0.57 17.74 -18.42
CA ALA A 4 1.05 16.90 -17.31
C ALA A 4 1.90 15.68 -17.76
N ARG A 5 1.84 15.30 -19.04
CA ARG A 5 2.70 14.28 -19.67
C ARG A 5 4.13 14.74 -19.94
N ASP A 6 4.37 16.03 -20.17
CA ASP A 6 5.70 16.56 -20.53
C ASP A 6 6.64 16.69 -19.32
N ILE A 7 6.12 16.65 -18.09
CA ILE A 7 6.92 16.79 -16.86
C ILE A 7 7.57 15.44 -16.44
N CYS A 8 7.03 14.29 -16.87
CA CYS A 8 7.55 12.97 -16.49
C CYS A 8 8.65 12.42 -17.41
N GLN A 9 9.05 13.12 -18.49
CA GLN A 9 10.08 12.61 -19.42
C GLN A 9 11.52 13.03 -19.08
N ASP A 10 11.71 14.04 -18.24
CA ASP A 10 13.03 14.67 -18.05
C ASP A 10 13.82 14.17 -16.83
N LEU A 11 13.30 13.17 -16.12
CA LEU A 11 14.01 12.50 -15.02
C LEU A 11 13.93 11.00 -15.25
N GLU A 12 15.08 10.34 -15.42
CA GLU A 12 15.27 8.88 -15.43
C GLU A 12 14.97 8.25 -14.05
N LYS A 13 13.84 8.63 -13.45
CA LYS A 13 13.27 8.05 -12.25
C LYS A 13 11.83 7.74 -12.59
N ASN A 14 11.52 6.45 -12.64
CA ASN A 14 10.16 5.91 -12.73
C ASN A 14 9.14 6.90 -12.14
N CYS A 15 8.35 7.56 -12.99
CA CYS A 15 7.03 8.06 -12.60
C CYS A 15 6.13 6.84 -12.35
N GLN A 16 6.43 6.03 -11.32
CA GLN A 16 5.42 5.19 -10.69
C GLN A 16 4.59 6.14 -9.84
N LEU A 17 3.57 6.74 -10.46
CA LEU A 17 2.47 7.37 -9.73
C LEU A 17 1.78 6.28 -8.92
N GLU A 18 2.29 5.98 -7.73
CA GLU A 18 1.68 5.08 -6.75
C GLU A 18 0.66 5.85 -5.91
N ILE A 19 -0.34 6.39 -6.59
CA ILE A 19 -1.60 6.81 -5.99
C ILE A 19 -2.67 6.48 -7.02
N ALA A 20 -3.43 5.42 -6.83
CA ALA A 20 -4.64 5.24 -7.62
C ALA A 20 -5.60 4.26 -6.97
N HIS A 21 -6.55 4.77 -6.18
CA HIS A 21 -7.85 4.14 -6.22
C HIS A 21 -8.32 4.10 -7.67
N LEU A 22 -8.51 2.91 -8.22
CA LEU A 22 -9.07 2.77 -9.55
C LEU A 22 -10.58 2.73 -9.41
N VAL A 23 -11.25 3.75 -9.93
CA VAL A 23 -12.71 3.77 -10.01
C VAL A 23 -13.13 3.16 -11.34
N LYS A 24 -13.98 2.13 -11.29
CA LYS A 24 -14.68 1.60 -12.45
C LYS A 24 -16.16 1.54 -12.17
N THR A 25 -16.96 1.49 -13.23
CA THR A 25 -18.41 1.43 -13.17
C THR A 25 -18.92 0.39 -14.14
N ASP A 26 -19.98 -0.31 -13.77
CA ASP A 26 -20.77 -1.17 -14.64
C ASP A 26 -22.24 -1.02 -14.26
N GLY A 27 -23.07 -0.61 -15.23
CA GLY A 27 -24.43 -0.15 -14.97
C GLY A 27 -24.49 0.93 -13.90
N GLU A 28 -25.25 0.66 -12.83
CA GLU A 28 -25.47 1.57 -11.71
C GLU A 28 -24.45 1.39 -10.57
N VAL A 29 -23.54 0.43 -10.67
CA VAL A 29 -22.55 0.13 -9.63
C VAL A 29 -21.19 0.74 -9.99
N GLY A 30 -20.67 1.57 -9.10
CA GLY A 30 -19.29 2.03 -9.09
C GLY A 30 -18.47 1.29 -8.04
N ALA A 31 -17.18 1.11 -8.28
CA ALA A 31 -16.26 0.58 -7.28
C ALA A 31 -14.93 1.32 -7.30
N THR A 32 -14.55 1.80 -6.12
CA THR A 32 -13.19 2.25 -5.80
C THR A 32 -12.38 1.03 -5.40
N PHE A 33 -11.38 0.67 -6.19
CA PHE A 33 -10.50 -0.47 -5.95
C PHE A 33 -9.17 -0.05 -5.34
N HIS A 34 -8.73 -0.80 -4.32
CA HIS A 34 -7.38 -0.70 -3.76
C HIS A 34 -6.73 -2.07 -3.64
N LEU A 35 -5.40 -2.10 -3.76
CA LEU A 35 -4.59 -3.29 -3.56
C LEU A 35 -3.32 -2.93 -2.80
N GLU A 36 -3.02 -3.62 -1.71
CA GLU A 36 -1.85 -3.39 -0.89
C GLU A 36 -0.64 -4.23 -1.33
N PRO A 37 0.59 -3.72 -1.11
CA PRO A 37 0.90 -2.35 -0.75
C PRO A 37 0.86 -1.43 -1.99
N ASN A 38 0.12 -0.32 -1.92
CA ASN A 38 0.14 0.79 -2.92
C ASN A 38 0.02 0.36 -4.39
N HIS A 39 -0.82 -0.61 -4.69
CA HIS A 39 -1.01 -1.21 -6.03
C HIS A 39 0.24 -1.87 -6.60
N ASN A 40 1.14 -2.32 -5.71
CA ASN A 40 2.46 -2.83 -6.07
C ASN A 40 2.78 -4.17 -5.39
N PRO A 41 1.89 -5.17 -5.54
CA PRO A 41 2.03 -6.48 -4.90
C PRO A 41 3.27 -7.21 -5.39
N ARG A 42 3.69 -8.20 -4.60
CA ARG A 42 4.83 -9.07 -4.91
C ARG A 42 4.38 -10.52 -4.97
N SER A 43 4.96 -11.27 -5.89
CA SER A 43 4.63 -12.68 -6.04
C SER A 43 5.05 -13.48 -4.81
N GLY A 44 4.20 -14.40 -4.37
CA GLY A 44 4.41 -15.23 -3.18
C GLY A 44 4.22 -14.49 -1.85
N GLU A 45 3.83 -13.22 -1.88
CA GLU A 45 3.53 -12.42 -0.69
C GLU A 45 2.02 -12.13 -0.64
N PRO A 46 1.38 -12.13 0.55
CA PRO A 46 -0.02 -11.75 0.68
C PRO A 46 -0.22 -10.27 0.36
N ALA A 47 -1.30 -9.97 -0.35
CA ALA A 47 -1.73 -8.63 -0.72
C ALA A 47 -3.21 -8.47 -0.37
N GLN A 48 -3.54 -7.49 0.48
CA GLN A 48 -4.93 -7.16 0.78
C GLN A 48 -5.53 -6.35 -0.36
N THR A 49 -6.71 -6.72 -0.83
CA THR A 49 -7.49 -5.93 -1.77
C THR A 49 -8.85 -5.62 -1.19
N TRP A 50 -9.41 -4.48 -1.57
CA TRP A 50 -10.76 -4.10 -1.19
C TRP A 50 -11.44 -3.25 -2.28
N PHE A 51 -12.77 -3.27 -2.25
CA PHE A 51 -13.63 -2.64 -3.24
C PHE A 51 -14.72 -1.85 -2.52
N ALA A 52 -14.61 -0.51 -2.48
CA ALA A 52 -15.70 0.31 -1.97
C ALA A 52 -16.75 0.49 -3.06
N LEU A 53 -17.85 -0.26 -2.93
CA LEU A 53 -18.96 -0.29 -3.87
C LEU A 53 -19.95 0.84 -3.59
N THR A 54 -20.45 1.47 -4.64
CA THR A 54 -21.51 2.47 -4.55
C THR A 54 -22.53 2.30 -5.67
N LYS A 55 -23.78 2.65 -5.39
CA LYS A 55 -24.83 2.84 -6.40
C LYS A 55 -24.73 4.24 -7.03
N SER A 56 -25.42 4.41 -8.15
CA SER A 56 -25.80 5.73 -8.67
C SER A 56 -26.32 6.64 -7.54
N GLY A 57 -25.75 7.84 -7.43
CA GLY A 57 -26.05 8.77 -6.33
C GLY A 57 -25.09 8.68 -5.13
N GLY A 58 -24.16 7.71 -5.13
CA GLY A 58 -23.06 7.62 -4.17
C GLY A 58 -23.39 6.88 -2.88
N GLU A 59 -24.55 6.20 -2.81
CA GLU A 59 -24.91 5.33 -1.69
C GLU A 59 -24.02 4.09 -1.70
N SER A 60 -23.39 3.76 -0.56
CA SER A 60 -22.53 2.58 -0.44
C SER A 60 -23.34 1.28 -0.54
N ILE A 61 -22.70 0.23 -1.08
CA ILE A 61 -23.21 -1.14 -1.07
C ILE A 61 -22.32 -1.94 -0.11
N ALA A 62 -22.90 -2.44 0.97
CA ALA A 62 -22.18 -3.29 1.92
C ALA A 62 -22.00 -4.72 1.38
N LEU A 63 -21.03 -5.47 1.89
CA LEU A 63 -20.79 -6.85 1.46
C LEU A 63 -22.00 -7.77 1.72
N ASP A 64 -22.75 -7.56 2.81
CA ASP A 64 -23.93 -8.37 3.12
C ASP A 64 -25.12 -8.08 2.20
N GLU A 65 -25.11 -6.96 1.49
CA GLU A 65 -26.06 -6.58 0.45
C GLU A 65 -25.68 -7.13 -0.95
N CYS A 66 -24.50 -7.74 -1.10
CA CYS A 66 -23.98 -8.22 -2.36
C CYS A 66 -23.65 -9.72 -2.33
N ASP A 67 -24.16 -10.49 -3.30
CA ASP A 67 -23.60 -11.81 -3.64
C ASP A 67 -22.36 -11.59 -4.50
N CYS A 68 -21.31 -11.11 -3.85
CA CYS A 68 -20.07 -10.71 -4.48
C CYS A 68 -19.10 -11.90 -4.55
N GLN A 69 -18.40 -12.02 -5.67
CA GLN A 69 -17.33 -12.99 -5.86
C GLN A 69 -16.11 -12.32 -6.49
N LEU A 70 -14.94 -12.65 -5.97
CA LEU A 70 -13.66 -12.25 -6.55
C LEU A 70 -12.98 -13.45 -7.21
N GLU A 71 -12.63 -13.30 -8.47
CA GLU A 71 -11.85 -14.25 -9.24
C GLU A 71 -10.54 -13.61 -9.71
N VAL A 72 -9.46 -14.38 -9.69
CA VAL A 72 -8.13 -13.95 -10.13
C VAL A 72 -7.71 -14.79 -11.33
N PHE A 73 -7.32 -14.14 -12.41
CA PHE A 73 -6.87 -14.75 -13.66
C PHE A 73 -5.47 -14.29 -14.02
N ARG A 74 -4.76 -15.09 -14.83
CA ARG A 74 -3.53 -14.62 -15.49
C ARG A 74 -3.91 -13.60 -16.56
N GLY A 75 -3.12 -12.54 -16.68
CA GLY A 75 -3.38 -11.47 -17.64
C GLY A 75 -3.48 -12.01 -19.07
N GLY A 76 -4.54 -11.63 -19.78
CA GLY A 76 -4.82 -12.08 -21.14
C GLY A 76 -5.43 -13.47 -21.29
N ASP A 77 -5.59 -14.23 -20.19
CA ASP A 77 -6.26 -15.53 -20.17
C ASP A 77 -7.32 -15.62 -19.08
N ARG A 78 -8.59 -15.45 -19.49
CA ARG A 78 -9.76 -15.57 -18.62
C ARG A 78 -10.48 -16.91 -18.73
N THR A 79 -9.83 -17.94 -19.27
CA THR A 79 -10.47 -19.25 -19.45
C THR A 79 -10.64 -20.00 -18.13
N GLN A 80 -9.73 -19.79 -17.18
CA GLN A 80 -9.71 -20.47 -15.89
C GLN A 80 -9.19 -19.54 -14.80
N ALA A 81 -9.99 -19.32 -13.75
CA ALA A 81 -9.52 -18.62 -12.56
C ALA A 81 -8.43 -19.44 -11.86
N ILE A 82 -7.33 -18.79 -11.49
CA ILE A 82 -6.23 -19.40 -10.73
C ILE A 82 -6.45 -19.30 -9.21
N ALA A 83 -7.34 -18.40 -8.78
CA ALA A 83 -7.77 -18.28 -7.39
C ALA A 83 -9.17 -17.64 -7.32
N THR A 84 -9.92 -18.01 -6.28
CA THR A 84 -11.21 -17.40 -5.93
C THR A 84 -11.20 -17.03 -4.44
N PRO A 85 -10.53 -15.93 -4.06
CA PRO A 85 -10.42 -15.51 -2.66
C PRO A 85 -11.80 -15.27 -2.05
N SER A 86 -12.00 -15.75 -0.82
CA SER A 86 -13.22 -15.47 -0.06
C SER A 86 -13.24 -14.00 0.37
N LEU A 87 -14.36 -13.32 0.11
CA LEU A 87 -14.58 -11.94 0.54
C LEU A 87 -15.01 -11.90 2.01
N ALA A 88 -14.51 -10.90 2.73
CA ALA A 88 -14.89 -10.55 4.08
C ALA A 88 -15.18 -9.05 4.16
N ALA A 89 -16.11 -8.67 5.04
CA ALA A 89 -16.42 -7.26 5.30
C ALA A 89 -15.25 -6.66 6.07
N ILE A 90 -14.70 -5.55 5.57
CA ILE A 90 -13.63 -4.80 6.22
C ILE A 90 -13.94 -3.31 6.26
N SER A 91 -13.20 -2.57 7.08
CA SER A 91 -13.18 -1.11 7.05
C SER A 91 -11.80 -0.60 6.68
N ALA A 92 -11.71 0.23 5.65
CA ALA A 92 -10.46 0.79 5.16
C ALA A 92 -10.70 2.19 4.61
N GLU A 93 -9.76 3.12 4.88
CA GLU A 93 -9.78 4.48 4.31
C GLU A 93 -11.10 5.26 4.48
N GLY A 94 -11.85 4.99 5.55
CA GLY A 94 -13.13 5.65 5.84
C GLY A 94 -14.35 4.99 5.21
N TYR A 95 -14.16 3.88 4.47
CA TYR A 95 -15.23 2.98 4.07
C TYR A 95 -15.45 1.89 5.13
N GLU A 96 -16.69 1.43 5.27
CA GLU A 96 -17.10 0.39 6.21
C GLU A 96 -17.87 -0.71 5.48
N ASP A 97 -17.80 -1.92 6.01
CA ASP A 97 -18.49 -3.12 5.51
C ASP A 97 -18.26 -3.42 4.02
N ILE A 98 -17.12 -2.99 3.48
CA ILE A 98 -16.78 -3.18 2.07
C ILE A 98 -16.22 -4.58 1.81
N PRO A 99 -16.45 -5.15 0.61
CA PRO A 99 -15.77 -6.37 0.17
C PRO A 99 -14.24 -6.23 0.22
N GLY A 100 -13.60 -7.07 1.02
CA GLY A 100 -12.14 -7.20 1.09
C GLY A 100 -11.67 -8.65 1.04
N ALA A 101 -10.46 -8.89 0.54
CA ALA A 101 -9.85 -10.21 0.49
C ALA A 101 -8.32 -10.14 0.60
N GLU A 102 -7.71 -11.24 1.04
CA GLU A 102 -6.29 -11.47 0.90
C GLU A 102 -6.01 -12.31 -0.36
N VAL A 103 -5.06 -11.87 -1.18
CA VAL A 103 -4.68 -12.51 -2.44
C VAL A 103 -3.19 -12.80 -2.43
N ILE A 104 -2.80 -14.02 -2.84
CA ILE A 104 -1.40 -14.38 -3.09
C ILE A 104 -1.23 -14.65 -4.58
N PHE A 105 -0.42 -13.82 -5.24
CA PHE A 105 -0.07 -14.02 -6.64
C PHE A 105 1.10 -15.01 -6.73
N PRO A 106 0.99 -16.14 -7.44
CA PRO A 106 2.02 -17.17 -7.40
C PRO A 106 3.35 -16.72 -8.02
N GLU A 107 3.28 -15.91 -9.08
CA GLU A 107 4.44 -15.46 -9.85
C GLU A 107 4.33 -13.99 -10.24
N ALA A 108 5.46 -13.37 -10.61
CA ALA A 108 5.46 -12.04 -11.19
C ALA A 108 4.76 -12.05 -12.55
N GLY A 109 4.11 -10.94 -12.91
CA GLY A 109 3.40 -10.81 -14.17
C GLY A 109 2.13 -9.97 -14.06
N VAL A 110 1.32 -10.01 -15.11
CA VAL A 110 0.03 -9.31 -15.16
C VAL A 110 -1.09 -10.27 -14.78
N TYR A 111 -2.06 -9.78 -14.01
CA TYR A 111 -3.24 -10.51 -13.57
C TYR A 111 -4.50 -9.67 -13.78
N ASP A 112 -5.62 -10.34 -14.00
CA ASP A 112 -6.94 -9.73 -13.98
C ASP A 112 -7.64 -10.14 -12.68
N LEU A 113 -8.04 -9.15 -11.88
CA LEU A 113 -8.98 -9.33 -10.76
C LEU A 113 -10.37 -9.00 -11.27
N VAL A 114 -11.28 -9.95 -11.23
CA VAL A 114 -12.66 -9.77 -11.68
C VAL A 114 -13.57 -9.87 -10.46
N LEU A 115 -14.19 -8.76 -10.10
CA LEU A 115 -15.25 -8.71 -9.09
C LEU A 115 -16.59 -8.76 -9.80
N THR A 116 -17.38 -9.78 -9.51
CA THR A 116 -18.78 -9.87 -9.92
C THR A 116 -19.66 -9.72 -8.69
N GLY A 117 -20.89 -9.26 -8.91
CA GLY A 117 -21.86 -9.13 -7.83
C GLY A 117 -23.29 -9.11 -8.34
N SER A 118 -24.21 -9.56 -7.51
CA SER A 118 -25.64 -9.39 -7.69
C SER A 118 -26.29 -8.97 -6.38
N PRO A 119 -27.43 -8.26 -6.40
CA PRO A 119 -28.06 -7.80 -5.17
C PRO A 119 -28.53 -8.99 -4.32
N GLN A 120 -28.29 -8.90 -3.02
CA GLN A 120 -28.91 -9.77 -2.00
C GLN A 120 -29.88 -8.99 -1.13
N ASN A 121 -30.73 -9.72 -0.40
CA ASN A 121 -31.72 -9.16 0.51
C ASN A 121 -32.67 -8.19 -0.19
N THR A 122 -32.75 -6.95 0.30
CA THR A 122 -33.58 -5.87 -0.24
C THR A 122 -32.77 -4.84 -1.02
N ALA A 123 -31.50 -5.13 -1.32
CA ALA A 123 -30.66 -4.24 -2.11
C ALA A 123 -31.20 -4.13 -3.54
N ASP A 124 -31.08 -2.94 -4.12
CA ASP A 124 -31.60 -2.62 -5.44
C ASP A 124 -30.47 -2.05 -6.29
N PHE A 125 -29.85 -2.93 -7.08
CA PHE A 125 -28.86 -2.62 -8.12
C PHE A 125 -28.80 -3.77 -9.13
N GLU A 126 -28.41 -3.49 -10.37
CA GLU A 126 -28.25 -4.53 -11.40
C GLU A 126 -26.97 -5.37 -11.17
N PRO A 127 -26.96 -6.67 -11.51
CA PRO A 127 -25.74 -7.47 -11.47
C PRO A 127 -24.61 -6.82 -12.28
N PHE A 128 -23.37 -6.90 -11.77
CA PHE A 128 -22.22 -6.20 -12.35
C PHE A 128 -21.00 -7.11 -12.51
N SER A 129 -20.08 -6.70 -13.38
CA SER A 129 -18.74 -7.28 -13.54
C SER A 129 -17.68 -6.20 -13.75
N LEU A 130 -16.79 -6.05 -12.77
CA LEU A 130 -15.70 -5.08 -12.77
C LEU A 130 -14.37 -5.82 -12.82
N SER A 131 -13.52 -5.46 -13.78
CA SER A 131 -12.22 -6.10 -13.97
C SER A 131 -11.07 -5.12 -13.81
N TYR A 132 -10.03 -5.50 -13.08
CA TYR A 132 -8.85 -4.68 -12.78
C TYR A 132 -7.58 -5.41 -13.19
N GLU A 133 -6.78 -4.80 -14.06
CA GLU A 133 -5.46 -5.30 -14.41
C GLU A 133 -4.45 -4.89 -13.34
N VAL A 134 -3.68 -5.86 -12.83
CA VAL A 134 -2.68 -5.66 -11.79
C VAL A 134 -1.34 -6.21 -12.27
N THR A 135 -0.28 -5.41 -12.11
CA THR A 135 1.09 -5.86 -12.35
C THR A 135 1.75 -6.26 -11.04
N VAL A 136 2.19 -7.52 -10.96
CA VAL A 136 2.82 -8.14 -9.79
C VAL A 136 4.33 -8.20 -10.00
N ARG A 137 5.09 -7.72 -9.02
CA ARG A 137 6.56 -7.76 -9.04
C ARG A 137 7.11 -9.10 -8.57
N PRO A 138 8.37 -9.43 -8.93
CA PRO A 138 9.08 -10.54 -8.33
C PRO A 138 9.13 -10.45 -6.80
N GLY A 139 8.78 -11.55 -6.15
CA GLY A 139 8.91 -11.77 -4.71
C GLY A 139 10.37 -11.85 -4.26
N ARG A 140 10.61 -11.75 -2.95
CA ARG A 140 11.96 -11.78 -2.37
C ARG A 140 12.72 -13.08 -2.66
N ALA A 141 12.04 -14.23 -2.63
CA ALA A 141 12.65 -15.54 -2.90
C ALA A 141 13.23 -15.66 -4.33
N ALA A 142 12.65 -14.95 -5.31
CA ALA A 142 13.16 -14.95 -6.68
C ALA A 142 14.50 -14.20 -6.84
N ARG A 143 14.86 -13.30 -5.90
CA ARG A 143 16.13 -12.56 -5.94
C ARG A 143 17.31 -13.38 -5.47
N GLU A 144 17.11 -14.35 -4.58
CA GLU A 144 18.21 -15.19 -4.06
C GLU A 144 18.66 -16.25 -5.07
N SER A 145 17.81 -16.64 -6.02
CA SER A 145 18.15 -17.67 -7.02
C SER A 145 18.95 -17.17 -8.24
N THR A 146 19.21 -15.86 -8.38
CA THR A 146 19.88 -15.30 -9.58
C THR A 146 21.29 -14.75 -9.29
N SER A 147 21.80 -14.89 -8.07
CA SER A 147 23.10 -14.32 -7.68
C SER A 147 24.07 -15.40 -7.17
N GLU A 148 24.38 -16.42 -7.98
CA GLU A 148 25.49 -17.35 -7.70
C GLU A 148 25.97 -18.03 -9.01
N THR A 149 26.74 -17.30 -9.80
CA THR A 149 27.81 -17.86 -10.66
C THR A 149 28.87 -16.77 -10.77
N GLU A 150 29.57 -16.53 -9.66
CA GLU A 150 30.85 -15.83 -9.69
C GLU A 150 31.91 -16.83 -9.27
N THR A 151 32.71 -17.18 -10.28
CA THR A 151 33.84 -18.10 -10.29
C THR A 151 34.77 -17.92 -9.08
N SER A 152 34.80 -18.93 -8.22
CA SER A 152 35.78 -19.07 -7.15
C SER A 152 37.07 -19.66 -7.75
N GLU A 153 37.98 -18.79 -8.17
CA GLU A 153 39.38 -19.18 -8.42
C GLU A 153 40.10 -19.31 -7.06
N THR A 154 40.58 -20.52 -6.84
CA THR A 154 41.39 -20.94 -5.70
C THR A 154 42.80 -20.38 -5.84
N GLU A 155 43.24 -19.55 -4.89
CA GLU A 155 44.67 -19.33 -4.66
C GLU A 155 45.05 -19.65 -3.22
N THR A 156 46.17 -20.35 -3.10
CA THR A 156 46.64 -21.12 -1.96
C THR A 156 47.58 -20.28 -1.08
N SER A 157 47.28 -20.26 0.22
CA SER A 157 48.18 -20.36 1.38
C SER A 157 49.53 -19.60 1.39
N GLU A 158 49.67 -18.64 2.33
CA GLU A 158 50.82 -18.64 3.25
C GLU A 158 50.48 -18.00 4.60
N THR A 159 51.18 -18.46 5.64
CA THR A 159 50.85 -18.40 7.07
C THR A 159 51.88 -17.53 7.84
N GLN A 160 51.41 -16.89 8.92
CA GLN A 160 52.11 -16.37 10.13
C GLN A 160 52.75 -14.95 10.15
N PRO A 161 52.91 -14.30 11.34
CA PRO A 161 52.33 -14.54 12.69
C PRO A 161 51.80 -13.28 13.43
N ILE A 162 51.26 -13.58 14.62
CA ILE A 162 50.73 -12.82 15.76
C ILE A 162 51.54 -11.56 16.15
N THR A 163 50.86 -10.47 16.56
CA THR A 163 51.28 -9.62 17.69
C THR A 163 50.07 -9.01 18.37
N SER A 164 49.88 -9.40 19.63
CA SER A 164 49.01 -8.75 20.61
C SER A 164 49.82 -7.67 21.30
N GLU A 165 49.31 -6.44 21.42
CA GLU A 165 49.62 -5.58 22.57
C GLU A 165 48.39 -4.74 22.95
N GLU A 166 48.02 -4.88 24.21
CA GLU A 166 47.08 -4.05 24.96
C GLU A 166 47.63 -2.63 25.16
N GLY A 167 46.73 -1.66 25.25
CA GLY A 167 47.04 -0.29 25.64
C GLY A 167 45.82 0.38 26.26
N VAL A 168 45.82 0.42 27.59
CA VAL A 168 44.81 0.96 28.52
C VAL A 168 44.94 2.48 28.67
N ASP A 169 43.87 3.10 29.19
CA ASP A 169 43.76 4.41 29.91
C ASP A 169 43.70 5.71 29.09
N GLU A 170 42.59 6.45 29.12
CA GLU A 170 42.15 7.39 30.18
C GLU A 170 43.13 8.56 30.38
N THR A 171 42.76 9.77 29.93
CA THR A 171 43.13 11.04 30.58
C THR A 171 42.31 12.21 30.02
N THR A 172 41.66 12.84 30.99
CA THR A 172 41.06 14.17 31.06
C THR A 172 41.62 15.27 30.14
N GLY A 173 40.68 16.07 29.62
CA GLY A 173 40.73 17.54 29.74
C GLY A 173 41.20 18.33 28.52
N LEU A 174 40.26 18.95 27.80
CA LEU A 174 40.42 20.36 27.43
C LEU A 174 39.07 21.05 27.24
N VAL A 175 38.87 22.05 28.09
CA VAL A 175 37.80 23.06 28.07
C VAL A 175 38.03 24.05 26.92
N SER A 176 36.94 24.53 26.32
CA SER A 176 36.86 25.93 25.87
C SER A 176 35.44 26.49 25.98
N PRO A 177 35.28 27.77 26.41
CA PRO A 177 34.00 28.34 26.86
C PRO A 177 33.43 29.41 25.90
N GLY A 178 32.14 29.73 26.07
CA GLY A 178 31.44 30.90 25.50
C GLY A 178 30.41 30.51 24.45
N VAL A 179 29.12 30.88 24.50
CA VAL A 179 28.53 32.13 24.99
C VAL A 179 27.12 31.87 25.54
N TRP A 180 26.82 32.58 26.63
CA TRP A 180 25.54 32.65 27.33
C TRP A 180 24.51 33.46 26.55
N GLY A 181 23.25 33.05 26.62
CA GLY A 181 22.12 33.83 26.11
C GLY A 181 20.79 33.36 26.69
N ALA A 182 20.59 33.58 27.99
CA ALA A 182 19.28 33.46 28.61
C ALA A 182 18.43 34.69 28.26
N ILE A 183 17.23 34.46 27.70
CA ILE A 183 16.14 35.43 27.78
C ILE A 183 14.90 34.67 28.27
N ALA A 184 14.50 35.00 29.49
CA ALA A 184 13.22 34.67 30.08
C ALA A 184 12.34 35.94 30.04
N VAL A 185 11.16 35.86 29.43
CA VAL A 185 10.01 36.77 29.64
C VAL A 185 8.75 35.91 29.33
N VAL A 186 7.98 35.42 30.31
CA VAL A 186 6.73 36.01 30.84
C VAL A 186 5.77 36.44 29.71
N GLY A 187 4.51 36.02 29.55
CA GLY A 187 3.56 35.19 30.28
C GLY A 187 2.15 35.40 29.66
N VAL A 188 1.17 34.65 30.18
CA VAL A 188 -0.27 35.02 30.32
C VAL A 188 -1.23 34.86 29.11
N VAL A 189 -2.03 33.79 29.20
CA VAL A 189 -3.52 33.68 29.06
C VAL A 189 -4.20 34.12 27.75
N VAL A 190 -4.80 33.13 27.05
CA VAL A 190 -6.22 33.19 26.61
C VAL A 190 -6.85 31.78 26.68
N LEU A 191 -7.42 31.45 27.84
CA LEU A 191 -8.49 30.45 27.95
C LEU A 191 -9.83 31.17 27.67
N ALA A 192 -10.28 31.21 26.41
CA ALA A 192 -11.57 31.83 26.07
C ALA A 192 -12.28 31.21 24.86
N GLY A 193 -12.27 29.88 24.73
CA GLY A 193 -12.97 29.18 23.64
C GLY A 193 -14.24 28.42 24.03
N TRP A 194 -14.39 28.03 25.31
CA TRP A 194 -15.36 27.00 25.69
C TRP A 194 -16.65 27.51 26.37
N ALA A 195 -16.81 28.82 26.58
CA ALA A 195 -17.94 29.35 27.35
C ALA A 195 -19.10 29.94 26.52
N TRP A 196 -18.95 30.14 25.19
CA TRP A 196 -19.94 30.93 24.45
C TRP A 196 -21.13 30.16 23.87
N LYS A 197 -21.13 28.82 23.88
CA LYS A 197 -22.21 28.03 23.26
C LYS A 197 -23.31 27.55 24.23
N ARG A 198 -23.22 27.83 25.54
CA ARG A 198 -24.19 27.33 26.54
C ARG A 198 -25.24 28.37 27.01
N LEU A 199 -25.21 29.60 26.50
CA LEU A 199 -26.11 30.69 26.97
C LEU A 199 -27.08 31.23 25.90
N ARG A 200 -27.44 30.42 24.89
CA ARG A 200 -28.52 30.73 23.92
C ARG A 200 -29.69 29.75 23.92
N SER A 201 -29.80 28.93 24.96
CA SER A 201 -30.90 27.97 25.09
C SER A 201 -31.54 28.11 26.46
N GLN A 202 -32.11 29.29 26.72
CA GLN A 202 -33.35 29.51 27.47
C GLN A 202 -34.00 30.80 26.94
#